data_AF-A0A7S0QDN5-F1
#
_entry.id   AF-A0A7S0QDN5-F1
#
_cell.length_a   1.000
_cell.length_b   1.000
_cell.length_c   1.000
_cell.angle_alpha   90.00
_cell.angle_beta   90.00
_cell.angle_gamma   90.00
#
_symmetry.space_group_name_H-M   'P 1'
#
loop_
_entity.id
_entity.type
_entity.pdbx_description
1 polymer ?
#
loop_
_entity_poly.entity_id
_entity_poly.type
_entity_poly.pdbx_seq_one_letter_code
_entity_poly.pdbx_strand_id
1 'polypeptide(L)'
;MHAHFQVYVYLEKFRNLDLFHQGEYSIRVRVHSERTSAAARPVAYPPRRPPTHRPAGMSAAAALQSMVVSAYPGGVNDLDSSGRASSFYIRYRDETHDIGEGLAFDLELPCPQDFLFDACVIQLELLFQKPAKASALPNATRVPQRGLELVATHRFRFHPSAQGAHGHLHATFDELHTCVV
;
A
#
# COMPACT_ATOMS: atom_id res chain seq x y z
N MET A 1 -25.17 8.24 -19.15
CA MET A 1 -23.78 8.54 -19.58
C MET A 1 -22.87 8.26 -18.39
N HIS A 2 -21.76 7.56 -18.59
CA HIS A 2 -20.75 7.32 -17.56
C HIS A 2 -19.48 8.09 -17.90
N ALA A 3 -18.78 8.53 -16.87
CA ALA A 3 -17.46 9.13 -16.96
C ALA A 3 -16.42 8.15 -16.42
N HIS A 4 -15.28 8.06 -17.11
CA HIS A 4 -14.21 7.12 -16.79
C HIS A 4 -12.96 7.89 -16.34
N PHE A 5 -12.44 7.55 -15.16
CA PHE A 5 -11.27 8.17 -14.56
C PHE A 5 -10.23 7.10 -14.27
N GLN A 6 -8.96 7.45 -14.46
CA GLN A 6 -7.86 6.65 -13.97
C GLN A 6 -7.24 7.35 -12.77
N VAL A 7 -7.16 6.64 -11.66
CA VAL A 7 -6.54 7.11 -10.42
C VAL A 7 -5.23 6.36 -10.26
N TYR A 8 -4.13 7.09 -10.15
CA TYR A 8 -2.80 6.53 -9.91
C TYR A 8 -2.33 6.95 -8.52
N VAL A 9 -1.90 5.96 -7.72
CA VAL A 9 -1.40 6.16 -6.36
C VAL A 9 0.02 5.63 -6.31
N TYR A 10 0.97 6.45 -5.90
CA TYR A 10 2.38 6.07 -5.82
C TYR A 10 2.86 6.12 -4.38
N LEU A 11 3.20 4.97 -3.80
CA LEU A 11 3.69 4.88 -2.44
C LEU A 11 5.21 5.05 -2.46
N GLU A 12 5.73 6.18 -1.97
CA GLU A 12 7.17 6.45 -2.00
C GLU A 12 7.88 5.77 -0.82
N LYS A 13 7.55 6.17 0.41
CA LYS A 13 8.26 5.79 1.63
C LYS A 13 7.31 5.60 2.79
N PHE A 14 7.63 4.63 3.64
CA PHE A 14 6.97 4.43 4.92
C PHE A 14 7.93 4.71 6.06
N ARG A 15 7.50 5.49 7.05
CA ARG A 15 8.27 5.78 8.25
C ARG A 15 7.58 5.20 9.48
N ASN A 16 8.33 4.36 10.18
CA ASN A 16 7.98 3.77 11.46
C ASN A 16 8.67 4.49 12.61
N LEU A 17 7.90 5.07 13.51
CA LEU A 17 8.35 5.62 14.78
C LEU A 17 8.01 4.69 15.96
N ASP A 18 7.31 3.58 15.71
CA ASP A 18 6.90 2.64 16.74
C ASP A 18 8.11 1.95 17.39
N LEU A 19 7.97 1.74 18.69
CA LEU A 19 8.91 1.11 19.60
C LEU A 19 8.59 -0.36 19.88
N PHE A 20 7.36 -0.82 19.60
CA PHE A 20 6.82 -2.04 20.21
C PHE A 20 6.44 -3.15 19.23
N HIS A 21 6.07 -2.84 17.98
CA HIS A 21 5.57 -3.84 17.03
C HIS A 21 6.56 -4.13 15.90
N GLN A 22 7.46 -5.08 16.14
CA GLN A 22 8.25 -5.69 15.06
C GLN A 22 7.39 -6.67 14.27
N GLY A 23 7.53 -6.68 12.95
CA GLY A 23 6.84 -7.64 12.10
C GLY A 23 6.74 -7.20 10.66
N GLU A 24 5.85 -7.88 9.93
CA GLU A 24 5.65 -7.67 8.52
C GLU A 24 4.47 -6.73 8.28
N TYR A 25 4.69 -5.71 7.47
CA TYR A 25 3.73 -4.68 7.14
C TYR A 25 3.48 -4.64 5.64
N SER A 26 2.31 -4.18 5.24
CA SER A 26 1.97 -3.90 3.84
C SER A 26 0.92 -2.80 3.79
N ILE A 27 0.88 -2.05 2.69
CA ILE A 27 -0.13 -1.01 2.46
C ILE A 27 -1.11 -1.52 1.41
N ARG A 28 -2.39 -1.58 1.77
CA ARG A 28 -3.49 -1.83 0.84
C ARG A 28 -4.17 -0.51 0.50
N VAL A 29 -4.49 -0.32 -0.77
CA VAL A 29 -5.13 0.87 -1.32
C VAL A 29 -6.45 0.47 -1.97
N ARG A 30 -7.50 1.21 -1.65
CA ARG A 30 -8.82 1.10 -2.27
C ARG A 30 -9.27 2.46 -2.73
N VAL A 31 -9.94 2.51 -3.87
CA VAL A 31 -10.53 3.73 -4.41
C VAL A 31 -12.01 3.49 -4.61
N HIS A 32 -12.85 4.43 -4.17
CA HIS A 32 -14.29 4.33 -4.36
C HIS A 32 -14.97 5.70 -4.46
N SER A 33 -16.15 5.71 -5.07
CA SER A 33 -17.09 6.85 -5.04
C SER A 33 -17.65 7.02 -3.64
N GLU A 34 -17.63 8.24 -3.11
CA GLU A 34 -18.24 8.51 -1.80
C GLU A 34 -19.77 8.43 -1.86
N ARG A 35 -20.38 8.86 -2.98
CA ARG A 35 -21.84 8.91 -3.13
C ARG A 35 -22.45 7.54 -3.36
N THR A 36 -21.85 6.75 -4.25
CA THR A 36 -22.44 5.47 -4.71
C THR A 36 -21.78 4.26 -4.07
N SER A 37 -20.69 4.45 -3.31
CA SER A 37 -19.83 3.38 -2.81
C SER A 37 -19.30 2.45 -3.90
N ALA A 38 -19.37 2.86 -5.17
CA ALA A 38 -18.85 2.10 -6.29
C ALA A 38 -17.33 2.04 -6.18
N ALA A 39 -16.79 0.82 -6.07
CA ALA A 39 -15.36 0.58 -6.02
C ALA A 39 -14.73 0.76 -7.41
N ALA A 40 -13.54 1.36 -7.44
CA ALA A 40 -12.71 1.39 -8.63
C ALA A 40 -12.09 0.00 -8.86
N ARG A 41 -11.99 -0.41 -10.12
CA ARG A 41 -11.30 -1.65 -10.49
C ARG A 41 -9.79 -1.43 -10.41
N PRO A 42 -9.05 -2.21 -9.62
CA PRO A 42 -7.60 -2.13 -9.61
C PRO A 42 -7.04 -2.63 -10.95
N VAL A 43 -5.99 -1.98 -11.45
CA VAL A 43 -5.35 -2.32 -12.72
C VAL A 43 -3.89 -2.65 -12.44
N ALA A 44 -3.44 -3.80 -12.94
CA ALA A 44 -2.04 -4.18 -12.84
C ALA A 44 -1.17 -3.17 -13.59
N TYR A 45 -0.41 -2.38 -12.84
CA TYR A 45 0.60 -1.50 -13.40
C TYR A 45 1.92 -2.28 -13.53
N PRO A 46 2.67 -2.14 -14.63
CA PRO A 46 3.91 -2.89 -14.80
C PRO A 46 4.86 -2.61 -13.62
N PRO A 47 5.48 -3.65 -13.03
CA PRO A 47 6.37 -3.47 -11.89
C PRO A 47 7.52 -2.53 -12.27
N ARG A 48 7.89 -1.66 -11.32
CA ARG A 48 9.09 -0.83 -11.42
C ARG A 48 10.27 -1.77 -11.69
N ARG A 49 11.00 -1.55 -12.78
CA ARG A 49 12.26 -2.29 -13.03
C ARG A 49 13.12 -2.10 -11.76
N PRO A 50 13.71 -3.17 -11.21
CA PRO A 50 14.60 -3.02 -10.06
C PRO A 50 15.65 -1.97 -10.41
N PRO A 51 16.00 -1.08 -9.47
CA PRO A 51 17.02 -0.07 -9.73
C PRO A 51 18.29 -0.78 -10.22
N THR A 52 18.65 -0.56 -11.49
CA THR A 52 19.86 -1.13 -12.09
C THR A 52 21.14 -0.50 -11.52
N HIS A 53 21.00 0.48 -10.64
CA HIS A 53 22.11 1.08 -9.91
C HIS A 53 22.37 0.32 -8.61
N ARG A 54 23.36 -0.57 -8.66
CA ARG A 54 24.06 -1.07 -7.49
C ARG A 54 24.71 0.14 -6.79
N PRO A 55 24.40 0.47 -5.54
CA PRO A 55 25.14 1.49 -4.81
C PRO A 55 26.61 1.04 -4.73
N ALA A 56 27.51 1.85 -5.26
CA ALA A 56 28.94 1.58 -5.16
C ALA A 56 29.31 1.54 -3.66
N GLY A 57 29.71 0.36 -3.16
CA GLY A 57 30.12 0.17 -1.77
C GLY A 57 29.24 -0.75 -0.92
N MET A 58 28.10 -1.25 -1.42
CA MET A 58 27.29 -2.24 -0.67
C MET A 58 27.89 -3.65 -0.77
N SER A 59 28.16 -4.28 0.38
CA SER A 59 28.67 -5.66 0.43
C SER A 59 27.64 -6.65 -0.12
N ALA A 60 28.10 -7.77 -0.68
CA ALA A 60 27.22 -8.81 -1.21
C ALA A 60 26.24 -9.35 -0.14
N ALA A 61 26.62 -9.34 1.14
CA ALA A 61 25.77 -9.75 2.25
C ALA A 61 24.66 -8.71 2.56
N ALA A 62 24.95 -7.42 2.42
CA ALA A 62 23.95 -6.35 2.56
C ALA A 62 22.97 -6.34 1.37
N ALA A 63 23.44 -6.63 0.16
CA ALA A 63 22.59 -6.81 -1.02
C ALA A 63 21.72 -8.08 -0.94
N LEU A 64 22.22 -9.16 -0.35
CA LEU A 64 21.41 -10.35 -0.03
C LEU A 64 20.40 -10.09 1.09
N GLN A 65 20.72 -9.24 2.06
CA GLN A 65 19.78 -8.82 3.10
C GLN A 65 18.74 -7.82 2.62
N SER A 66 19.01 -7.04 1.56
CA SER A 66 17.98 -6.22 0.90
C SER A 66 17.11 -7.04 -0.06
N MET A 67 17.54 -8.26 -0.44
CA MET A 67 16.72 -9.27 -1.10
C MET A 67 15.91 -10.10 -0.09
N VAL A 68 15.28 -9.44 0.91
CA VAL A 68 14.17 -10.10 1.60
C VAL A 68 13.09 -10.28 0.56
N VAL A 69 12.88 -11.53 0.12
CA VAL A 69 11.70 -11.89 -0.65
C VAL A 69 10.51 -11.52 0.21
N SER A 70 9.81 -10.47 -0.19
CA SER A 70 8.55 -10.03 0.40
C SER A 70 7.66 -11.26 0.63
N ALA A 71 7.25 -11.55 1.87
CA ALA A 71 6.44 -12.75 2.10
C ALA A 71 5.08 -12.63 1.42
N TYR A 72 4.64 -11.39 1.18
CA TYR A 72 3.46 -11.08 0.39
C TYR A 72 3.86 -10.26 -0.84
N PRO A 73 3.86 -10.84 -2.05
CA PRO A 73 4.05 -10.05 -3.25
C PRO A 73 2.94 -8.99 -3.36
N GLY A 74 3.32 -7.79 -3.77
CA GLY A 74 2.37 -6.75 -4.17
C GLY A 74 1.52 -7.21 -5.35
N GLY A 75 0.44 -6.50 -5.62
CA GLY A 75 -0.45 -6.81 -6.73
C GLY A 75 -1.86 -6.28 -6.54
N VAL A 76 -2.72 -6.64 -7.49
CA VAL A 76 -4.13 -6.29 -7.47
C VAL A 76 -4.96 -7.46 -6.97
N ASN A 77 -6.06 -7.16 -6.29
CA ASN A 77 -7.05 -8.12 -5.84
C ASN A 77 -8.43 -7.68 -6.30
N ASP A 78 -8.97 -8.39 -7.29
CA ASP A 78 -10.27 -8.08 -7.88
C ASP A 78 -11.42 -8.40 -6.92
N LEU A 79 -11.26 -9.37 -6.02
CA LEU A 79 -12.31 -9.80 -5.09
C LEU A 79 -12.70 -8.71 -4.10
N ASP A 80 -11.73 -7.91 -3.67
CA ASP A 80 -11.95 -6.79 -2.74
C ASP A 80 -11.62 -5.42 -3.34
N SER A 81 -11.48 -5.38 -4.68
CA SER A 81 -11.22 -4.16 -5.48
C SER A 81 -10.08 -3.32 -4.91
N SER A 82 -8.95 -3.96 -4.61
CA SER A 82 -7.81 -3.32 -3.96
C SER A 82 -6.49 -3.53 -4.71
N GLY A 83 -5.58 -2.58 -4.55
CA GLY A 83 -4.16 -2.74 -4.87
C GLY A 83 -3.38 -2.87 -3.57
N ARG A 84 -2.35 -3.71 -3.53
CA ARG A 84 -1.51 -3.89 -2.35
C ARG A 84 -0.04 -3.78 -2.74
N ALA A 85 0.72 -3.01 -1.96
CA ALA A 85 2.17 -2.97 -2.10
C ALA A 85 2.82 -4.26 -1.59
N SER A 86 4.01 -4.57 -2.08
CA SER A 86 4.81 -5.65 -1.48
C SER A 86 5.01 -5.39 0.01
N SER A 87 5.01 -6.46 0.80
CA SER A 87 5.28 -6.35 2.22
C SER A 87 6.74 -5.98 2.52
N PHE A 88 6.94 -5.32 3.65
CA PHE A 88 8.24 -4.94 4.18
C PHE A 88 8.28 -5.26 5.67
N TYR A 89 9.47 -5.59 6.18
CA TYR A 89 9.63 -6.02 7.56
C TYR A 89 10.26 -4.91 8.40
N ILE A 90 9.60 -4.54 9.50
CA ILE A 90 10.07 -3.53 10.45
C ILE A 90 10.78 -4.23 11.60
N ARG A 91 12.06 -3.91 11.80
CA ARG A 91 12.90 -4.49 12.86
C ARG A 91 13.17 -3.49 13.97
N TYR A 92 13.30 -2.21 13.61
CA TYR A 92 13.83 -1.20 14.50
C TYR A 92 12.86 -0.05 14.68
N ARG A 93 13.06 0.66 15.79
CA ARG A 93 12.45 1.96 16.01
C ARG A 93 13.05 2.99 15.07
N ASP A 94 12.25 3.93 14.60
CA ASP A 94 12.68 5.05 13.72
C ASP A 94 13.33 4.52 12.44
N GLU A 95 12.60 3.65 11.76
CA GLU A 95 13.01 2.99 10.51
C GLU A 95 12.21 3.57 9.35
N THR A 96 12.89 3.88 8.24
CA THR A 96 12.24 4.32 6.99
C THR A 96 12.45 3.27 5.92
N HIS A 97 11.37 2.87 5.26
CA HIS A 97 11.35 1.88 4.19
C HIS A 97 11.00 2.56 2.88
N ASP A 98 11.82 2.35 1.86
CA ASP A 98 11.49 2.72 0.48
C ASP A 98 10.50 1.69 -0.08
N ILE A 99 9.29 2.13 -0.41
CA ILE A 99 8.29 1.29 -1.07
C ILE A 99 8.47 1.42 -2.58
N GLY A 100 8.30 2.64 -3.10
CA GLY A 100 8.47 2.96 -4.51
C GLY A 100 7.57 2.17 -5.47
N GLU A 101 6.33 1.90 -5.07
CA GLU A 101 5.35 1.12 -5.84
C GLU A 101 4.16 1.96 -6.29
N GLY A 102 3.69 1.73 -7.52
CA GLY A 102 2.54 2.41 -8.10
C GLY A 102 1.35 1.48 -8.28
N LEU A 103 0.16 1.96 -7.94
CA LEU A 103 -1.11 1.27 -8.04
C LEU A 103 -2.07 2.10 -8.90
N ALA A 104 -2.65 1.50 -9.93
CA ALA A 104 -3.60 2.16 -10.82
C ALA A 104 -5.01 1.61 -10.58
N PHE A 105 -6.02 2.47 -10.72
CA PHE A 105 -7.42 2.14 -10.53
C PHE A 105 -8.26 2.79 -11.63
N ASP A 106 -9.11 2.00 -12.28
CA ASP A 106 -10.12 2.47 -13.22
C ASP A 106 -11.43 2.70 -12.45
N LEU A 107 -11.91 3.94 -12.47
CA LEU A 107 -13.13 4.35 -11.78
C LEU A 107 -14.17 4.79 -12.81
N GLU A 108 -15.30 4.08 -12.83
CA GLU A 108 -16.46 4.41 -13.68
C GLU A 108 -17.56 5.00 -12.81
N LEU A 109 -17.98 6.23 -13.12
CA LEU A 109 -18.98 6.96 -12.36
C LEU A 109 -20.17 7.35 -13.24
N PRO A 110 -21.40 7.26 -12.74
CA PRO A 110 -22.55 7.88 -13.41
C PRO A 110 -22.30 9.38 -13.55
N CYS A 111 -22.62 9.96 -14.71
CA CYS A 111 -22.46 11.40 -14.97
C CYS A 111 -23.82 12.13 -14.97
N PRO A 112 -24.44 12.39 -13.78
CA PRO A 112 -25.55 13.33 -13.69
C PRO A 112 -25.07 14.79 -13.86
N GLN A 113 -26.00 15.75 -13.92
CA GLN A 113 -25.66 17.17 -14.08
C GLN A 113 -24.69 17.68 -13.00
N ASP A 114 -24.73 17.11 -11.79
CA ASP A 114 -23.90 17.50 -10.64
C ASP A 114 -22.65 16.63 -10.44
N PHE A 115 -22.28 15.83 -11.45
CA PHE A 115 -21.15 14.90 -11.38
C PHE A 115 -19.83 15.54 -10.93
N LEU A 116 -19.61 16.81 -11.29
CA LEU A 116 -18.40 17.56 -10.96
C LEU A 116 -18.19 17.73 -9.44
N PHE A 117 -19.23 17.56 -8.64
CA PHE A 117 -19.17 17.71 -7.18
C PHE A 117 -19.05 16.37 -6.44
N ASP A 118 -19.12 15.24 -7.16
CA ASP A 118 -19.02 13.93 -6.55
C ASP A 118 -17.59 13.67 -6.10
N ALA A 119 -17.41 13.53 -4.79
CA ALA A 119 -16.12 13.19 -4.24
C ALA A 119 -15.86 11.68 -4.35
N CYS A 120 -14.58 11.37 -4.50
CA CYS A 120 -14.04 10.04 -4.43
C CYS A 120 -13.08 9.94 -3.24
N VAL A 121 -12.85 8.72 -2.79
CA VAL A 121 -12.02 8.43 -1.62
C VAL A 121 -10.91 7.48 -2.01
N ILE A 122 -9.67 7.88 -1.69
CA ILE A 122 -8.51 6.98 -1.63
C ILE A 122 -8.39 6.52 -0.17
N GLN A 123 -8.53 5.23 0.06
CA GLN A 123 -8.40 4.60 1.37
C GLN A 123 -7.09 3.81 1.41
N LEU A 124 -6.19 4.23 2.29
CA LEU A 124 -4.93 3.56 2.60
C LEU A 124 -5.11 2.76 3.88
N GLU A 125 -4.73 1.51 3.84
CA GLU A 125 -4.90 0.56 4.93
C GLU A 125 -3.53 -0.02 5.28
N LEU A 126 -3.07 0.22 6.51
CA LEU A 126 -1.88 -0.41 7.02
C LEU A 126 -2.25 -1.80 7.51
N LEU A 127 -1.60 -2.81 6.94
CA LEU A 127 -1.75 -4.20 7.34
C LEU A 127 -0.50 -4.64 8.08
N PHE A 128 -0.67 -5.52 9.07
CA PHE A 128 0.41 -6.00 9.93
C PHE A 128 0.26 -7.49 10.23
N GLN A 129 1.39 -8.16 10.36
CA GLN A 129 1.47 -9.51 10.90
C GLN A 129 2.67 -9.63 11.83
N LYS A 130 2.43 -10.15 13.03
CA LYS A 130 3.51 -10.47 13.98
C LYS A 130 4.43 -11.54 13.38
N PRO A 131 5.75 -11.44 13.61
CA PRO A 131 6.67 -12.46 13.18
C PRO A 131 6.29 -13.79 13.82
N ALA A 132 6.31 -14.85 13.02
CA ALA A 132 6.07 -16.19 13.51
C ALA A 132 7.23 -16.59 14.45
N LYS A 133 7.11 -16.27 15.75
CA LYS A 133 8.05 -16.74 16.79
C LYS A 133 8.04 -18.27 16.95
N ALA A 134 7.14 -18.98 16.28
CA ALA A 134 6.90 -20.41 16.46
C ALA A 134 7.63 -21.34 15.45
N SER A 135 8.16 -20.85 14.32
CA SER A 135 8.80 -21.72 13.33
C SER A 135 10.23 -22.16 13.68
N ALA A 136 10.76 -21.72 14.83
CA ALA A 136 12.09 -22.12 15.33
C ALA A 136 12.05 -23.29 16.34
N LEU A 137 10.87 -23.83 16.66
CA LEU A 137 10.74 -25.02 17.52
C LEU A 137 10.48 -26.26 16.64
N PRO A 138 11.27 -27.35 16.78
CA PRO A 138 11.22 -28.50 15.88
C PRO A 138 9.90 -29.29 15.87
N ASN A 139 8.97 -28.98 16.77
CA ASN A 139 7.65 -29.61 16.89
C ASN A 139 6.47 -28.61 16.84
N ALA A 140 6.68 -27.39 16.36
CA ALA A 140 5.56 -26.48 16.16
C ALA A 140 4.70 -26.98 14.99
N THR A 141 3.52 -27.52 15.30
CA THR A 141 2.43 -27.69 14.35
C THR A 141 2.31 -26.41 13.54
N ARG A 142 2.36 -26.52 12.20
CA ARG A 142 2.20 -25.39 11.27
C ARG A 142 0.86 -24.72 11.57
N VAL A 143 0.86 -23.72 12.45
CA VAL A 143 -0.27 -22.82 12.61
C VAL A 143 -0.44 -22.14 11.25
N PRO A 144 -1.63 -22.19 10.63
CA PRO A 144 -1.84 -21.55 9.34
C PRO A 144 -1.41 -20.09 9.48
N GLN A 145 -0.57 -19.61 8.54
CA GLN A 145 -0.14 -18.22 8.48
C GLN A 145 -1.40 -17.35 8.60
N ARG A 146 -1.60 -16.69 9.74
CA ARG A 146 -2.65 -15.69 9.88
C ARG A 146 -2.31 -14.61 8.86
N GLY A 147 -3.23 -14.35 7.93
CA GLY A 147 -3.05 -13.30 6.93
C GLY A 147 -2.84 -11.94 7.61
N LEU A 148 -2.29 -11.00 6.85
CA LEU A 148 -2.07 -9.63 7.32
C LEU A 148 -3.36 -9.02 7.89
N GLU A 149 -3.30 -8.55 9.13
CA GLU A 149 -4.42 -7.95 9.85
C GLU A 149 -4.46 -6.43 9.61
N LEU A 150 -5.64 -5.86 9.43
CA LEU A 150 -5.80 -4.41 9.31
C LEU A 150 -5.52 -3.75 10.67
N VAL A 151 -4.54 -2.86 10.73
CA VAL A 151 -4.18 -2.15 11.97
C VAL A 151 -4.51 -0.66 11.94
N ALA A 152 -4.52 -0.03 10.77
CA ALA A 152 -4.89 1.37 10.65
C ALA A 152 -5.48 1.70 9.28
N THR A 153 -6.24 2.78 9.21
CA THR A 153 -6.85 3.26 7.96
C THR A 153 -6.74 4.77 7.88
N HIS A 154 -6.28 5.26 6.74
CA HIS A 154 -6.24 6.68 6.40
C HIS A 154 -7.05 6.92 5.13
N ARG A 155 -7.79 8.04 5.06
CA ARG A 155 -8.69 8.35 3.94
C ARG A 155 -8.42 9.74 3.41
N PHE A 156 -8.27 9.84 2.10
CA PHE A 156 -8.17 11.10 1.38
C PHE A 156 -9.36 11.27 0.45
N ARG A 157 -10.01 12.42 0.55
CA ARG A 157 -11.12 12.82 -0.31
C ARG A 157 -10.58 13.66 -1.46
N PHE A 158 -10.99 13.36 -2.69
CA PHE A 158 -10.63 14.11 -3.88
C PHE A 158 -11.82 14.23 -4.83
N HIS A 159 -11.78 15.21 -5.73
CA HIS A 159 -12.81 15.38 -6.76
C HIS A 159 -12.20 15.07 -8.14
N PRO A 160 -12.73 14.08 -8.89
CA PRO A 160 -12.18 13.70 -10.20
C PRO A 160 -12.23 14.83 -11.25
N SER A 161 -13.13 15.79 -11.05
CA SER A 161 -13.34 16.97 -11.90
C SER A 161 -12.25 18.04 -11.73
N ALA A 162 -11.52 18.04 -10.62
CA ALA A 162 -10.40 18.94 -10.40
C ALA A 162 -9.22 18.43 -11.25
N GLN A 163 -8.99 19.08 -12.39
CA GLN A 163 -7.93 18.74 -13.35
C GLN A 163 -6.62 18.36 -12.66
N GLY A 164 -6.22 17.09 -12.82
CA GLY A 164 -4.86 16.62 -12.55
C GLY A 164 -4.41 16.79 -11.10
N ALA A 165 -5.11 16.19 -10.13
CA ALA A 165 -4.68 16.14 -8.74
C ALA A 165 -3.37 15.35 -8.56
N HIS A 166 -2.25 15.96 -8.99
CA HIS A 166 -0.90 15.65 -8.54
C HIS A 166 -0.78 16.22 -7.13
N GLY A 167 -1.29 15.48 -6.15
CA GLY A 167 -1.14 15.81 -4.74
C GLY A 167 -0.04 14.95 -4.14
N HIS A 168 0.96 15.57 -3.53
CA HIS A 168 1.84 14.87 -2.59
C HIS A 168 1.11 14.81 -1.24
N LEU A 169 0.87 13.60 -0.75
CA LEU A 169 0.07 13.33 0.44
C LEU A 169 0.92 12.67 1.51
N HIS A 170 0.77 13.14 2.74
CA HIS A 170 1.32 12.46 3.92
C HIS A 170 0.20 11.70 4.60
N ALA A 171 0.21 10.37 4.47
CA ALA A 171 -0.73 9.49 5.16
C ALA A 171 -0.22 9.22 6.58
N THR A 172 -0.92 9.74 7.57
CA THR A 172 -0.65 9.44 8.98
C THR A 172 -1.64 8.39 9.47
N PHE A 173 -1.16 7.17 9.70
CA PHE A 173 -1.97 6.04 10.12
C PHE A 173 -2.30 6.09 11.62
N ASP A 174 -1.32 6.50 12.42
CA ASP A 174 -1.43 6.77 13.86
C ASP A 174 -0.29 7.72 14.29
N GLU A 175 -0.07 7.89 15.59
CA GLU A 175 1.03 8.73 16.12
C GLU A 175 2.44 8.25 15.70
N LEU A 176 2.57 7.01 15.23
CA LEU A 176 3.83 6.30 15.06
C LEU A 176 4.09 5.84 13.62
N HIS A 177 3.09 5.80 12.75
CA HIS A 177 3.22 5.27 11.39
C HIS A 177 2.76 6.28 10.37
N THR A 178 3.66 6.61 9.43
CA THR A 178 3.37 7.56 8.34
C THR A 178 3.86 7.04 6.99
N CYS A 179 3.21 7.46 5.90
CA CYS A 179 3.60 7.13 4.53
C CYS A 179 3.53 8.36 3.64
N VAL A 180 4.49 8.47 2.72
CA VAL A 180 4.52 9.47 1.65
C VAL A 180 3.88 8.85 0.40
N VAL A 181 2.83 9.51 -0.10
CA VAL A 181 1.94 9.04 -1.17
C VAL A 181 1.82 10.09 -2.27
#